data_AF-A0A7S3K3Q0-F1
#
_entry.id   AF-A0A7S3K3Q0-F1
#
_cell.length_a   1.000
_cell.length_b   1.000
_cell.length_c   1.000
_cell.angle_alpha   90.00
_cell.angle_beta   90.00
_cell.angle_gamma   90.00
#
_symmetry.space_group_name_H-M   'P 1'
#
loop_
_entity.id
_entity.type
_entity.pdbx_description
1 polymer ?
#
loop_
_entity_poly.entity_id
_entity_poly.type
_entity_poly.pdbx_seq_one_letter_code
_entity_poly.pdbx_strand_id
1 'polypeptide(L)'
;MYVCMYVCNASDTTVEKWCAYPSEINNKIENAHIAKEESVTFVMSGADYIVDLTSSPPEQIRTATKKRREMRRKIKTTSQAKSPQEQNDWTVEPDIFSNGTQRWIIPCSQNASVCRDNDEFNKASTQYVKMFGSSASLPCRVDYYESKATSFNFQSKKDEFAKAGIPTKEIWVFYGTFSDENI
;
A
#
# COMPACT_ATOMS: atom_id res chain seq x y z
N MET A 1 -1.49 -5.26 -8.56
CA MET A 1 -1.72 -4.95 -9.99
C MET A 1 -0.67 -3.94 -10.43
N TYR A 2 -0.07 -4.06 -11.62
CA TYR A 2 0.96 -3.13 -12.10
C TYR A 2 0.38 -2.15 -13.12
N VAL A 3 0.94 -0.93 -13.17
CA VAL A 3 0.65 0.07 -14.20
C VAL A 3 1.94 0.35 -14.97
N CYS A 4 1.92 0.04 -16.26
CA CYS A 4 2.87 0.50 -17.24
C CYS A 4 2.56 1.96 -17.60
N MET A 5 3.59 2.78 -17.65
CA MET A 5 3.49 4.19 -18.01
C MET A 5 4.52 4.53 -19.09
N TYR A 6 4.22 5.55 -19.90
CA TYR A 6 5.12 6.10 -20.92
C TYR A 6 5.20 7.63 -20.84
N VAL A 7 6.27 8.20 -21.39
CA VAL A 7 6.44 9.66 -21.47
C VAL A 7 5.56 10.25 -22.59
N CYS A 8 4.63 11.13 -22.24
CA CYS A 8 3.64 11.70 -23.16
C CYS A 8 4.19 12.84 -24.03
N ASN A 9 5.06 13.69 -23.48
CA ASN A 9 5.63 14.86 -24.15
C ASN A 9 7.14 14.89 -23.92
N ALA A 10 7.90 14.86 -25.01
CA ALA A 10 9.34 15.15 -25.04
C ALA A 10 9.55 16.40 -25.90
N SER A 11 8.95 17.52 -25.49
CA SER A 11 9.08 18.82 -26.16
C SER A 11 9.44 19.89 -25.13
N ASP A 12 10.69 20.37 -25.19
CA ASP A 12 11.33 21.60 -24.67
C ASP A 12 10.83 22.28 -23.39
N THR A 13 10.05 21.58 -22.58
CA THR A 13 9.59 22.01 -21.26
C THR A 13 10.08 20.98 -20.27
N THR A 14 10.81 21.44 -19.25
CA THR A 14 11.64 20.70 -18.30
C THR A 14 10.87 19.73 -17.38
N VAL A 15 9.62 19.38 -17.69
CA VAL A 15 8.78 18.51 -16.87
C VAL A 15 8.30 17.32 -17.70
N GLU A 16 8.94 16.16 -17.49
CA GLU A 16 8.53 14.89 -18.07
C GLU A 16 7.17 14.44 -17.53
N LYS A 17 6.15 14.43 -18.39
CA LYS A 17 4.81 13.95 -18.04
C LYS A 17 4.66 12.47 -18.36
N TRP A 18 4.47 11.67 -17.33
CA TRP A 18 4.18 10.24 -17.44
C TRP A 18 2.68 9.98 -17.57
N CYS A 19 2.28 9.15 -18.54
CA CYS A 19 0.91 8.73 -18.75
C CYS A 19 0.77 7.20 -18.61
N ALA A 20 -0.33 6.74 -18.04
CA ALA A 20 -0.66 5.33 -18.01
C ALA A 20 -1.20 4.86 -19.36
N TYR A 21 -0.95 3.60 -19.71
CA TYR A 21 -1.62 2.97 -20.85
C TYR A 21 -3.11 2.73 -20.55
N PRO A 22 -3.96 2.70 -21.59
CA PRO A 22 -5.29 2.09 -21.49
C PRO A 22 -5.21 0.68 -20.91
N SER A 23 -6.22 0.27 -20.16
CA SER A 23 -6.24 -1.00 -19.41
C SER A 23 -5.92 -2.22 -20.27
N GLU A 24 -6.47 -2.30 -21.48
CA GLU A 24 -6.24 -3.39 -22.42
C GLU A 24 -4.76 -3.50 -22.83
N ILE A 25 -4.15 -2.36 -23.20
CA ILE A 25 -2.75 -2.29 -23.60
C ILE A 25 -1.84 -2.57 -22.39
N ASN A 26 -2.18 -2.02 -21.23
CA ASN A 26 -1.46 -2.28 -19.98
C ASN A 26 -1.42 -3.78 -19.65
N ASN A 27 -2.55 -4.47 -19.73
CA ASN A 27 -2.63 -5.91 -19.50
C ASN A 27 -1.81 -6.69 -20.53
N LYS A 28 -1.85 -6.27 -21.80
CA LYS A 28 -1.05 -6.89 -22.86
C LYS A 28 0.46 -6.79 -22.59
N ILE A 29 0.93 -5.60 -22.20
CA ILE A 29 2.33 -5.36 -21.84
C ILE A 29 2.73 -6.17 -20.60
N GLU A 30 1.88 -6.17 -19.57
CA GLU A 30 2.14 -6.88 -18.34
C GLU A 30 2.21 -8.41 -18.57
N ASN A 31 1.32 -8.96 -19.38
CA ASN A 31 1.35 -10.38 -19.73
C ASN A 31 2.62 -10.76 -20.50
N ALA A 32 3.03 -9.94 -21.46
CA ALA A 32 4.28 -10.15 -22.21
C ALA A 32 5.51 -10.10 -21.29
N HIS A 33 5.53 -9.16 -20.33
CA HIS A 33 6.58 -9.08 -19.33
C HIS A 33 6.63 -10.31 -18.41
N ILE A 34 5.48 -10.78 -17.92
CA ILE A 34 5.38 -12.00 -17.10
C ILE A 34 5.82 -13.23 -17.88
N ALA A 35 5.45 -13.31 -19.17
CA ALA A 35 5.86 -14.38 -20.08
C ALA A 35 7.33 -14.29 -20.52
N LYS A 36 8.06 -13.24 -20.11
CA LYS A 36 9.44 -12.95 -20.51
C LYS A 36 9.62 -12.83 -22.02
N GLU A 37 8.62 -12.27 -22.70
CA GLU A 37 8.75 -11.90 -24.11
C GLU A 37 9.73 -10.74 -24.28
N GLU A 38 10.42 -10.70 -25.41
CA GLU A 38 11.38 -9.63 -25.73
C GLU A 38 10.67 -8.33 -26.15
N SER A 39 9.50 -8.45 -26.79
CA SER A 39 8.75 -7.29 -27.24
C SER A 39 7.25 -7.57 -27.36
N VAL A 40 6.46 -6.50 -27.34
CA VAL A 40 5.00 -6.56 -27.54
C VAL A 40 4.53 -5.45 -28.46
N THR A 41 3.60 -5.77 -29.37
CA THR A 41 3.07 -4.82 -30.35
C THR A 41 1.62 -4.45 -30.04
N PHE A 42 1.24 -3.21 -30.30
CA PHE A 42 -0.16 -2.75 -30.16
C PHE A 42 -0.42 -1.48 -30.98
N VAL A 43 -1.71 -1.20 -31.20
CA VAL A 43 -2.19 0.03 -31.81
C VAL A 43 -2.71 0.95 -30.72
N MET A 44 -2.28 2.21 -30.72
CA MET A 44 -2.78 3.23 -29.80
C MET A 44 -3.00 4.54 -30.55
N SER A 45 -4.20 5.11 -30.45
CA SER A 45 -4.57 6.36 -31.14
C SER A 45 -4.27 6.32 -32.66
N GLY A 46 -4.55 5.18 -33.31
CA GLY A 46 -4.37 4.99 -34.75
C GLY A 46 -2.92 4.84 -35.21
N ALA A 47 -1.97 4.60 -34.31
CA ALA A 47 -0.57 4.35 -34.66
C ALA A 47 -0.06 3.03 -34.06
N ASP A 48 0.78 2.33 -34.82
CA ASP A 48 1.47 1.11 -34.39
C ASP A 48 2.67 1.42 -33.49
N TYR A 49 2.75 0.70 -32.38
CA TYR A 49 3.85 0.75 -31.43
C TYR A 49 4.37 -0.65 -31.14
N ILE A 50 5.66 -0.71 -30.84
CA ILE A 50 6.37 -1.86 -30.30
C ILE A 50 6.96 -1.43 -28.97
N VAL A 51 6.81 -2.26 -27.94
CA VAL A 51 7.52 -2.09 -26.68
C VAL A 51 8.64 -3.09 -26.62
N ASP A 52 9.86 -2.61 -26.47
CA ASP A 52 11.06 -3.40 -26.20
C ASP A 52 11.18 -3.59 -24.69
N LEU A 53 11.03 -4.83 -24.25
CA LEU A 53 11.09 -5.25 -22.85
C LEU A 53 12.51 -5.69 -22.44
N THR A 54 13.45 -5.78 -23.39
CA THR A 54 14.85 -6.15 -23.14
C THR A 54 15.70 -4.95 -22.72
N SER A 55 15.30 -3.75 -23.15
CA SER A 55 15.93 -2.49 -22.77
C SER A 55 15.70 -2.16 -21.27
N SER A 56 16.69 -1.52 -20.63
CA SER A 56 16.60 -1.05 -19.24
C SER A 56 16.95 0.44 -19.15
N PRO A 57 15.96 1.34 -19.03
CA PRO A 57 14.52 1.08 -18.89
C PRO A 57 13.86 0.57 -20.18
N PRO A 58 12.70 -0.13 -20.10
CA PRO A 58 11.94 -0.54 -21.28
C PRO A 58 11.53 0.65 -22.15
N GLU A 59 11.41 0.43 -23.45
CA GLU A 59 11.13 1.52 -24.41
C GLU A 59 9.92 1.24 -25.28
N GLN A 60 9.08 2.26 -25.49
CA GLN A 60 8.06 2.26 -26.53
C GLN A 60 8.60 2.90 -27.81
N ILE A 61 8.47 2.21 -28.92
CA ILE A 61 8.94 2.63 -30.25
C ILE A 61 7.74 2.75 -31.18
N ARG A 62 7.55 3.92 -31.80
CA ARG A 62 6.55 4.09 -32.85
C ARG A 62 7.07 3.46 -34.15
N THR A 63 6.36 2.49 -34.71
CA THR A 63 6.84 1.69 -35.85
C THR A 63 7.17 2.56 -37.08
N ALA A 64 6.28 3.50 -37.40
CA ALA A 64 6.41 4.36 -38.58
C ALA A 64 7.56 5.38 -38.50
N THR A 65 7.79 5.99 -37.34
CA THR A 65 8.75 7.10 -37.19
C THR A 65 10.01 6.71 -36.43
N LYS A 66 10.08 5.49 -35.89
CA LYS A 66 11.13 5.01 -34.97
C LYS A 66 11.37 5.91 -33.75
N LYS A 67 10.39 6.76 -33.41
CA LYS A 67 10.48 7.64 -32.23
C LYS A 67 10.36 6.77 -30.98
N ARG A 68 11.33 6.90 -30.08
CA ARG A 68 11.43 6.16 -28.82
C ARG A 68 10.87 6.98 -27.66
N ARG A 69 10.27 6.31 -26.68
CA ARG A 69 9.78 6.88 -25.43
C ARG A 69 10.11 5.92 -24.31
N GLU A 70 10.64 6.45 -23.24
CA GLU A 70 10.88 5.65 -22.04
C GLU A 70 9.57 5.14 -21.43
N MET A 71 9.62 3.93 -20.91
CA MET A 71 8.56 3.31 -20.14
C MET A 71 9.01 2.94 -18.73
N ARG A 72 8.03 2.90 -17.83
CA ARG A 72 8.24 2.36 -16.48
C ARG A 72 7.07 1.52 -16.04
N ARG A 73 7.37 0.52 -15.21
CA ARG A 73 6.39 -0.32 -14.55
C ARG A 73 6.32 0.06 -13.08
N LYS A 74 5.14 0.42 -12.58
CA LYS A 74 4.90 0.73 -11.16
C LYS A 74 3.90 -0.23 -10.57
N ILE A 75 4.10 -0.60 -9.30
CA ILE A 75 3.05 -1.28 -8.53
C ILE A 75 1.91 -0.28 -8.37
N LYS A 76 0.72 -0.61 -8.90
CA LYS A 76 -0.51 0.08 -8.50
C LYS A 76 -0.70 -0.31 -7.05
N THR A 77 -0.40 0.61 -6.13
CA THR A 77 -0.94 0.53 -4.77
C THR A 77 -2.43 0.49 -4.96
N THR A 78 -2.97 -0.73 -4.87
CA THR A 78 -4.39 -0.93 -4.92
C THR A 78 -4.82 -0.55 -3.52
N SER A 79 -5.00 0.74 -3.29
CA SER A 79 -5.99 1.16 -2.32
C SER A 79 -7.30 0.64 -2.89
N GLN A 80 -7.59 -0.65 -2.64
CA GLN A 80 -8.93 -1.18 -2.76
C GLN A 80 -9.71 -0.41 -1.71
N ALA A 81 -10.14 0.80 -2.06
CA ALA A 81 -11.22 1.45 -1.36
C ALA A 81 -12.44 0.58 -1.65
N LYS A 82 -12.65 -0.43 -0.81
CA LYS A 82 -14.00 -0.80 -0.42
C LYS A 82 -14.71 0.47 0.05
N SER A 83 -16.04 0.48 0.06
CA SER A 83 -16.74 1.58 0.71
C SER A 83 -16.12 1.83 2.10
N PRO A 84 -15.94 3.08 2.56
CA PRO A 84 -15.34 3.38 3.87
C PRO A 84 -16.02 2.63 5.04
N GLN A 85 -17.24 2.15 4.80
CA GLN A 85 -18.07 1.42 5.73
C GLN A 85 -17.66 -0.07 5.83
N GLU A 86 -17.43 -0.77 4.72
CA GLU A 86 -17.01 -2.18 4.71
C GLU A 86 -15.52 -2.39 5.05
N GLN A 87 -14.74 -1.32 5.04
CA GLN A 87 -13.31 -1.34 5.37
C GLN A 87 -13.04 -1.31 6.88
N ASN A 88 -14.02 -0.86 7.68
CA ASN A 88 -13.83 -0.55 9.10
C ASN A 88 -14.46 -1.56 10.06
N ASP A 89 -15.14 -2.59 9.56
CA ASP A 89 -15.76 -3.58 10.43
C ASP A 89 -14.72 -4.60 10.91
N TRP A 90 -14.76 -4.87 12.21
CA TRP A 90 -14.02 -5.94 12.85
C TRP A 90 -14.58 -7.29 12.39
N THR A 91 -13.70 -8.23 12.03
CA THR A 91 -14.14 -9.60 11.73
C THR A 91 -14.05 -10.53 12.92
N VAL A 92 -13.18 -10.20 13.88
CA VAL A 92 -13.06 -10.86 15.18
C VAL A 92 -13.88 -10.11 16.23
N GLU A 93 -14.61 -10.84 17.07
CA GLU A 93 -15.31 -10.25 18.22
C GLU A 93 -14.33 -9.92 19.36
N PRO A 94 -14.52 -8.80 20.09
CA PRO A 94 -13.66 -8.46 21.21
C PRO A 94 -14.01 -9.21 22.48
N ASP A 95 -12.98 -9.53 23.26
CA ASP A 95 -13.12 -9.76 24.70
C ASP A 95 -13.49 -8.44 25.39
N ILE A 96 -14.47 -8.48 26.29
CA ILE A 96 -14.90 -7.30 27.05
C ILE A 96 -14.46 -7.46 28.50
N PHE A 97 -13.61 -6.56 28.99
CA PHE A 97 -13.21 -6.50 30.39
C PHE A 97 -14.27 -5.81 31.25
N SER A 98 -14.24 -6.07 32.56
CA SER A 98 -15.16 -5.48 33.54
C SER A 98 -15.15 -3.95 33.59
N ASN A 99 -14.05 -3.32 33.18
CA ASN A 99 -13.91 -1.86 33.10
C ASN A 99 -14.38 -1.26 31.77
N GLY A 100 -14.98 -2.05 30.87
CA GLY A 100 -15.45 -1.61 29.56
C GLY A 100 -14.35 -1.48 28.50
N THR A 101 -13.12 -1.91 28.80
CA THR A 101 -12.07 -2.06 27.79
C THR A 101 -12.38 -3.27 26.91
N GLN A 102 -12.20 -3.13 25.61
CA GLN A 102 -12.38 -4.17 24.61
C GLN A 102 -11.01 -4.63 24.10
N ARG A 103 -10.80 -5.93 23.93
CA ARG A 103 -9.59 -6.52 23.37
C ARG A 103 -9.90 -7.41 22.18
N TRP A 104 -9.26 -7.14 21.05
CA TRP A 104 -9.27 -7.99 19.87
C TRP A 104 -7.96 -8.75 19.81
N ILE A 105 -8.04 -10.08 19.74
CA ILE A 105 -6.88 -10.96 19.52
C ILE A 105 -6.82 -11.25 18.03
N ILE A 106 -5.90 -10.60 17.34
CA ILE A 106 -5.76 -10.68 15.88
C ILE A 106 -4.64 -11.68 15.56
N PRO A 107 -4.96 -12.88 15.04
CA PRO A 107 -3.94 -13.83 14.63
C PRO A 107 -3.20 -13.32 13.38
N CYS A 108 -1.97 -13.79 13.17
CA CYS A 108 -1.29 -13.65 11.89
C CYS A 108 -2.04 -14.47 10.83
N SER A 109 -3.08 -13.89 10.23
CA SER A 109 -3.81 -14.50 9.12
C SER A 109 -3.29 -13.87 7.82
N GLN A 110 -2.77 -14.69 6.91
CA GLN A 110 -2.30 -14.24 5.60
C GLN A 110 -3.43 -13.93 4.61
N ASN A 111 -4.68 -13.87 5.08
CA ASN A 111 -5.81 -13.67 4.19
C ASN A 111 -5.83 -12.23 3.70
N ALA A 112 -5.76 -12.06 2.37
CA ALA A 112 -5.74 -10.78 1.67
C ALA A 112 -7.07 -9.98 1.77
N SER A 113 -7.92 -10.27 2.75
CA SER A 113 -9.18 -9.57 2.98
C SER A 113 -8.91 -8.17 3.52
N VAL A 114 -9.45 -7.16 2.85
CA VAL A 114 -9.46 -5.78 3.36
C VAL A 114 -10.47 -5.71 4.51
N CYS A 115 -10.00 -5.77 5.75
CA CYS A 115 -10.75 -5.63 7.00
C CYS A 115 -9.91 -4.91 8.07
N ARG A 116 -10.56 -4.35 9.09
CA ARG A 116 -9.89 -3.57 10.15
C ARG A 116 -8.83 -4.39 10.89
N ASP A 117 -9.08 -5.68 11.10
CA ASP A 117 -8.17 -6.61 11.77
C ASP A 117 -6.80 -6.64 11.08
N ASN A 118 -6.81 -6.78 9.75
CA ASN A 118 -5.59 -6.79 8.94
C ASN A 118 -4.90 -5.43 8.92
N ASP A 119 -5.65 -4.33 8.91
CA ASP A 119 -5.07 -2.98 8.95
C ASP A 119 -4.33 -2.74 10.27
N GLU A 120 -4.94 -3.09 11.40
CA GLU A 120 -4.29 -2.96 12.71
C GLU A 120 -3.10 -3.91 12.85
N PHE A 121 -3.22 -5.16 12.36
CA PHE A 121 -2.10 -6.10 12.33
C PHE A 121 -0.92 -5.58 11.49
N ASN A 122 -1.19 -5.06 10.28
CA ASN A 122 -0.17 -4.52 9.38
C ASN A 122 0.50 -3.26 9.96
N LYS A 123 -0.27 -2.37 10.59
CA LYS A 123 0.26 -1.21 11.31
C LYS A 123 1.20 -1.66 12.42
N ALA A 124 0.77 -2.58 13.29
CA ALA A 124 1.58 -3.10 14.38
C ALA A 124 2.85 -3.81 13.87
N SER A 125 2.71 -4.67 12.86
CA SER A 125 3.83 -5.40 12.23
C SER A 125 4.84 -4.46 11.60
N THR A 126 4.39 -3.42 10.89
CA THR A 126 5.28 -2.42 10.29
C THR A 126 6.09 -1.69 11.35
N GLN A 127 5.46 -1.37 12.49
CA GLN A 127 6.14 -0.70 13.59
C GLN A 127 7.09 -1.62 14.32
N TYR A 128 6.72 -2.89 14.50
CA TYR A 128 7.60 -3.93 15.03
C TYR A 128 8.87 -4.07 14.19
N VAL A 129 8.75 -4.21 12.87
CA VAL A 129 9.90 -4.30 11.95
C VAL A 129 10.76 -3.02 12.00
N LYS A 130 10.15 -1.84 12.14
CA LYS A 130 10.90 -0.58 12.31
C LYS A 130 11.72 -0.56 13.60
N MET A 131 11.20 -1.11 14.69
CA MET A 131 11.88 -1.12 15.99
C MET A 131 12.98 -2.19 16.06
N PHE A 132 12.74 -3.38 15.49
CA PHE A 132 13.61 -4.55 15.65
C PHE A 132 14.43 -4.90 14.40
N GLY A 133 14.25 -4.15 13.31
CA GLY A 133 14.96 -4.34 12.05
C GLY A 133 14.28 -5.33 11.10
N SER A 134 14.70 -5.30 9.84
CA SER A 134 14.14 -6.13 8.75
C SER A 134 14.39 -7.63 8.89
N SER A 135 15.33 -8.03 9.76
CA SER A 135 15.61 -9.42 10.09
C SER A 135 14.72 -9.98 11.20
N ALA A 136 13.90 -9.15 11.84
CA ALA A 136 13.02 -9.60 12.90
C ALA A 136 11.89 -10.46 12.34
N SER A 137 11.56 -11.56 13.02
CA SER A 137 10.40 -12.37 12.69
C SER A 137 9.12 -11.54 12.83
N LEU A 138 8.22 -11.65 11.85
CA LEU A 138 6.91 -11.00 11.95
C LEU A 138 6.16 -11.50 13.20
N PRO A 139 5.36 -10.64 13.85
CA PRO A 139 4.57 -11.05 15.00
C PRO A 139 3.58 -12.15 14.59
N CYS A 140 3.41 -13.17 15.44
CA CYS A 140 2.43 -14.23 15.21
C CYS A 140 1.00 -13.83 15.62
N ARG A 141 0.88 -12.75 16.40
CA ARG A 141 -0.37 -12.26 16.99
C ARG A 141 -0.25 -10.78 17.34
N VAL A 142 -1.35 -10.05 17.25
CA VAL A 142 -1.48 -8.67 17.73
C VAL A 142 -2.69 -8.58 18.65
N ASP A 143 -2.48 -8.10 19.87
CA ASP A 143 -3.57 -7.76 20.79
C ASP A 143 -3.87 -6.27 20.68
N TYR A 144 -5.06 -5.93 20.18
CA TYR A 144 -5.53 -4.55 20.08
C TYR A 144 -6.48 -4.24 21.24
N TYR A 145 -6.25 -3.14 21.95
CA TYR A 145 -7.07 -2.72 23.09
C TYR A 145 -7.74 -1.38 22.80
N GLU A 146 -9.05 -1.29 23.02
CA GLU A 146 -9.81 -0.04 22.95
C GLU A 146 -10.52 0.22 24.28
N SER A 147 -10.33 1.40 24.84
CA SER A 147 -11.04 1.85 26.04
C SER A 147 -11.74 3.17 25.74
N LYS A 148 -13.08 3.17 25.83
CA LYS A 148 -13.90 4.37 25.63
C LYS A 148 -13.51 5.48 26.61
N ALA A 149 -13.24 5.12 27.86
CA ALA A 149 -12.80 6.07 28.88
C ALA A 149 -11.45 6.70 28.53
N THR A 150 -10.49 5.89 28.09
CA THR A 150 -9.17 6.39 27.66
C THR A 150 -9.28 7.28 26.43
N SER A 151 -10.08 6.89 25.43
CA SER A 151 -10.31 7.67 24.21
C SER A 151 -10.97 9.02 24.51
N PHE A 152 -11.99 9.03 25.37
CA PHE A 152 -12.64 10.26 25.83
C PHE A 152 -11.65 11.19 26.55
N ASN A 153 -10.89 10.67 27.51
CA ASN A 153 -9.89 11.46 28.25
C ASN A 153 -8.81 12.01 27.33
N PHE A 154 -8.35 11.20 26.37
CA PHE A 154 -7.38 11.61 25.36
C PHE A 154 -7.90 12.77 24.51
N GLN A 155 -9.12 12.65 23.97
CA GLN A 155 -9.71 13.70 23.15
C GLN A 155 -9.92 14.98 23.97
N SER A 156 -10.43 14.87 25.20
CA SER A 156 -10.60 16.01 26.10
C SER A 156 -9.27 16.74 26.36
N LYS A 157 -8.17 16.01 26.54
CA LYS A 157 -6.83 16.60 26.75
C LYS A 157 -6.26 17.20 25.46
N LYS A 158 -6.51 16.57 24.33
CA LYS A 158 -6.12 17.09 23.01
C LYS A 158 -6.81 18.42 22.72
N ASP A 159 -8.10 18.53 23.05
CA ASP A 159 -8.87 19.78 22.90
C ASP A 159 -8.36 20.88 23.86
N GLU A 160 -7.99 20.52 25.08
CA GLU A 160 -7.37 21.43 26.05
C GLU A 160 -6.04 21.99 25.51
N PHE A 161 -5.17 21.13 24.98
CA PHE A 161 -3.89 21.53 24.39
C PHE A 161 -4.07 22.39 23.14
N ALA A 162 -5.05 22.05 22.28
CA ALA A 162 -5.38 22.85 21.11
C ALA A 162 -5.84 24.27 21.50
N LYS A 163 -6.68 24.40 22.54
CA LYS A 163 -7.10 25.71 23.08
C LYS A 163 -5.92 26.51 23.67
N ALA A 164 -4.93 25.84 24.23
CA ALA A 164 -3.71 26.45 24.74
C ALA A 164 -2.67 26.76 23.65
N GLY A 165 -2.95 26.48 22.37
CA GLY A 165 -2.01 26.68 21.26
C GLY A 165 -0.82 25.71 21.28
N ILE A 166 -0.92 24.61 22.02
CA ILE A 166 0.13 23.60 22.13
C ILE A 166 -0.05 22.60 20.97
N PRO A 167 0.94 22.44 20.09
CA PRO A 167 0.86 21.47 19.00
C PRO A 167 0.82 20.05 19.58
N THR A 168 -0.23 19.31 19.24
CA THR A 168 -0.37 17.90 19.60
C THR A 168 0.06 17.01 18.44
N LYS A 169 1.03 16.13 18.68
CA LYS A 169 1.34 15.02 17.77
C LYS A 169 0.83 13.75 18.44
N GLU A 170 -0.03 13.00 17.74
CA GLU A 170 -0.46 11.69 18.21
C GLU A 170 0.70 10.71 18.07
N ILE A 171 1.03 10.03 19.16
CA ILE A 171 2.10 9.03 19.20
C ILE A 171 1.44 7.71 19.57
N TRP A 172 1.67 6.69 18.75
CA TRP A 172 1.24 5.33 19.01
C TRP A 172 2.35 4.61 19.76
N VAL A 173 2.03 4.10 20.96
CA VAL A 173 2.98 3.36 21.80
C VAL A 173 2.72 1.87 21.63
N PHE A 174 3.74 1.14 21.20
CA PHE A 174 3.66 -0.31 20.99
C PHE A 174 4.36 -1.02 22.16
N TYR A 175 3.61 -1.86 22.88
CA TYR A 175 4.17 -2.76 23.88
C TYR A 175 4.25 -4.16 23.27
N GLY A 176 5.46 -4.62 22.97
CA GLY A 176 5.72 -6.00 22.57
C GLY A 176 6.36 -6.75 23.75
N THR A 177 5.80 -7.89 24.12
CA THR A 177 6.47 -8.86 25.00
C THR A 177 7.06 -9.95 24.14
N PHE A 178 8.37 -10.15 24.20
CA PHE A 178 9.02 -11.30 23.59
C PHE A 178 8.55 -12.56 24.33
N SER A 179 8.00 -13.53 23.61
CA SER A 179 7.97 -14.91 24.08
C SER A 179 9.17 -15.62 23.47
N ASP A 180 10.25 -15.73 24.24
CA ASP A 180 11.33 -16.66 23.92
C ASP A 180 10.82 -18.09 24.15
N GLU A 181 10.01 -18.62 23.23
CA GLU A 181 9.84 -20.07 23.11
C GLU A 181 11.02 -20.61 22.32
N ASN A 182 12.20 -20.69 22.98
CA ASN A 182 13.31 -21.63 22.74
C ASN A 182 14.56 -21.14 23.49
N ILE A 183 14.68 -21.53 24.76
CA ILE A 183 15.96 -21.79 25.42
C ILE A 183 15.91 -23.23 25.95
#